data_AF-A0A419S4R9-F1
#
_entry.id   AF-A0A419S4R9-F1
#
_cell.length_a   1.000
_cell.length_b   1.000
_cell.length_c   1.000
_cell.angle_alpha   90.00
_cell.angle_beta   90.00
_cell.angle_gamma   90.00
#
_symmetry.space_group_name_H-M   'P 1'
#
loop_
_entity.id
_entity.type
_entity.pdbx_description
1 polymer ?
#
loop_
_entity_poly.entity_id
_entity_poly.type
_entity_poly.pdbx_seq_one_letter_code
_entity_poly.pdbx_strand_id
1 'polypeptide(L)'
;MLNYVDFILLFIILAGVLHGYLRGFILGFLELFALAASIFLAFAVYQYIGVWLSSYFVISERWLLPLSFFIAIILARLFIGIAVYFGLKYLPKHYHHQQLNKYLGLIPGAIRGIFYASLLSLIFLFMELWPGLTKETRASYIANTLSQQIETLDTKIASNISEQVKKSISRLTLEPESDETVLLHFKVENPVPNEKMENHLLVLVNEERRKANLPPLARDTALRTVAREHSLDMFRKGYFSHISLDNTTPFDRIKAHNITYFTAGENLALAQTVEIAHMGLMNSPGHRANILNPKFGRVGIGIMDGGIYGIMVTQNFRD
;
A
#
# COMPACT_ATOMS: atom_id res chain seq x y z
N MET A 1 -12.67 -15.17 2.18
CA MET A 1 -12.28 -16.54 2.56
C MET A 1 -10.77 -16.58 2.64
N LEU A 2 -10.20 -17.29 3.61
CA LEU A 2 -8.74 -17.35 3.75
C LEU A 2 -8.14 -18.21 2.62
N ASN A 3 -7.05 -17.75 2.02
CA ASN A 3 -6.28 -18.50 1.02
C ASN A 3 -4.92 -18.94 1.56
N TYR A 4 -4.10 -19.61 0.73
CA TYR A 4 -2.80 -20.11 1.18
C TYR A 4 -1.83 -19.00 1.61
N VAL A 5 -1.95 -17.78 1.07
CA VAL A 5 -1.15 -16.64 1.51
C VAL A 5 -1.53 -16.24 2.93
N ASP A 6 -2.82 -16.24 3.27
CA ASP A 6 -3.26 -16.01 4.65
C ASP A 6 -2.63 -17.03 5.62
N PHE A 7 -2.58 -18.31 5.25
CA PHE A 7 -1.96 -19.33 6.09
C PHE A 7 -0.44 -19.12 6.28
N ILE A 8 0.27 -18.69 5.23
CA ILE A 8 1.70 -18.35 5.31
C ILE A 8 1.92 -17.15 6.25
N LEU A 9 1.15 -16.08 6.07
CA LEU A 9 1.28 -14.88 6.89
C LEU A 9 0.89 -15.15 8.35
N LEU A 10 -0.17 -15.91 8.59
CA LEU A 10 -0.59 -16.33 9.92
C LEU A 10 0.49 -17.18 10.61
N PHE A 11 1.12 -18.11 9.87
CA PHE A 11 2.21 -18.92 10.40
C PHE A 11 3.38 -18.05 10.86
N ILE A 12 3.76 -17.01 10.10
CA ILE A 12 4.84 -16.08 10.48
C ILE A 12 4.49 -15.31 11.75
N ILE A 13 3.25 -14.85 11.87
CA ILE A 13 2.77 -14.15 13.06
C ILE A 13 2.82 -15.08 14.29
N LEU A 14 2.29 -16.30 14.17
CA LEU A 14 2.27 -17.29 15.24
C LEU A 14 3.70 -17.73 15.63
N ALA A 15 4.60 -17.92 14.66
CA ALA A 15 6.00 -18.20 14.92
C ALA A 15 6.69 -17.05 15.66
N GLY A 16 6.35 -15.79 15.32
CA GLY A 16 6.80 -14.60 16.04
C GLY A 16 6.34 -14.58 17.49
N VAL A 17 5.06 -14.86 17.75
CA VAL A 17 4.47 -14.96 19.09
C VAL A 17 5.14 -16.06 19.91
N LEU A 18 5.28 -17.27 19.33
CA LEU A 18 5.92 -18.41 20.00
C LEU A 18 7.39 -18.09 20.33
N HIS A 19 8.12 -17.49 19.39
CA HIS A 19 9.49 -17.07 19.65
C HIS A 19 9.56 -16.03 20.77
N GLY A 20 8.64 -15.07 20.81
CA GLY A 20 8.53 -14.09 21.88
C GLY A 20 8.28 -14.73 23.24
N TYR A 21 7.40 -15.72 23.31
CA TYR A 21 7.17 -16.51 24.54
C TYR A 21 8.44 -17.24 25.02
N LEU A 22 9.18 -17.85 24.09
CA LEU A 22 10.40 -18.60 24.38
C LEU A 22 11.56 -17.71 24.85
N ARG A 23 11.69 -16.50 24.28
CA ARG A 23 12.75 -15.52 24.62
C ARG A 23 12.40 -14.66 25.84
N GLY A 24 11.11 -14.38 26.03
CA GLY A 24 10.62 -13.47 27.05
C GLY A 24 10.72 -11.99 26.67
N PHE A 25 10.09 -11.15 27.50
CA PHE A 25 9.87 -9.73 27.25
C PHE A 25 11.15 -8.91 27.11
N ILE A 26 12.11 -9.07 28.02
CA ILE A 26 13.32 -8.23 28.05
C ILE A 26 14.12 -8.40 26.74
N LEU A 27 14.37 -9.64 26.35
CA LEU A 27 15.08 -9.95 25.11
C LEU A 27 14.25 -9.56 23.89
N GLY A 28 12.96 -9.87 23.89
CA GLY A 28 12.07 -9.51 22.78
C GLY A 28 12.01 -8.00 22.55
N PHE A 29 11.97 -7.20 23.61
CA PHE A 29 11.95 -5.74 23.51
C PHE A 29 13.29 -5.19 23.00
N LEU A 30 14.41 -5.74 23.47
CA LEU A 30 15.73 -5.37 22.97
C LEU A 30 15.91 -5.70 21.49
N GLU A 31 15.41 -6.86 21.05
CA GLU A 31 15.40 -7.24 19.64
C GLU A 31 14.54 -6.30 18.78
N LEU A 32 13.38 -5.86 19.28
CA LEU A 32 12.56 -4.84 18.61
C LEU A 32 13.28 -3.51 18.50
N PHE A 33 13.94 -3.07 19.57
CA PHE A 33 14.73 -1.84 19.55
C PHE A 33 15.89 -1.96 18.56
N ALA A 34 16.59 -3.09 18.57
CA ALA A 34 17.66 -3.38 17.62
C ALA A 34 17.16 -3.38 16.17
N LEU A 35 15.98 -3.93 15.91
CA LEU A 35 15.32 -3.88 14.61
C LEU A 35 15.06 -2.43 14.18
N ALA A 36 14.42 -1.63 15.03
CA ALA A 36 14.11 -0.24 14.73
C ALA A 36 15.39 0.59 14.49
N ALA A 37 16.40 0.42 15.35
CA ALA A 37 17.69 1.08 15.19
C ALA A 37 18.41 0.64 13.91
N SER A 38 18.30 -0.64 13.50
CA SER A 38 18.88 -1.14 12.25
C SER A 38 18.22 -0.50 11.04
N ILE A 39 16.90 -0.34 11.05
CA ILE A 39 16.16 0.33 9.98
C ILE A 39 16.55 1.81 9.90
N PHE A 40 16.63 2.49 11.04
CA PHE A 40 17.05 3.90 11.08
C PHE A 40 18.47 4.08 10.54
N LEU A 41 19.42 3.24 10.98
CA LEU A 41 20.79 3.28 10.47
C LEU A 41 20.83 2.95 8.98
N ALA A 42 20.02 1.99 8.51
CA ALA A 42 19.92 1.67 7.10
C ALA A 42 19.46 2.88 6.26
N PHE A 43 18.47 3.64 6.73
CA PHE A 43 18.05 4.88 6.07
C PHE A 43 19.16 5.93 5.99
N ALA A 44 20.04 6.00 6.98
CA ALA A 44 21.17 6.92 6.94
C ALA A 44 22.26 6.49 5.94
N VAL A 45 22.46 5.19 5.73
CA VAL A 45 23.62 4.68 4.97
C VAL A 45 23.31 4.11 3.58
N TYR A 46 22.05 3.78 3.26
CA TYR A 46 21.73 3.06 2.02
C TYR A 46 22.13 3.80 0.74
N GLN A 47 22.11 5.14 0.74
CA GLN A 47 22.50 5.93 -0.42
C GLN A 47 23.99 5.75 -0.73
N TYR A 48 24.86 5.74 0.28
CA TYR A 48 26.29 5.48 0.11
C TYR A 48 26.55 4.07 -0.44
N ILE A 49 25.79 3.09 0.06
CA ILE A 49 25.86 1.71 -0.47
C ILE A 49 25.42 1.67 -1.93
N GLY A 50 24.40 2.45 -2.32
CA GLY A 50 23.96 2.53 -3.72
C GLY A 50 25.01 3.11 -4.64
N VAL A 51 25.66 4.21 -4.24
CA VAL A 51 26.79 4.78 -5.00
C VAL A 51 27.92 3.76 -5.15
N TRP A 52 28.28 3.09 -4.05
CA TRP A 52 29.30 2.03 -4.07
C TRP A 52 28.91 0.89 -5.02
N LEU A 53 27.69 0.34 -4.92
CA LEU A 53 27.20 -0.73 -5.79
C LEU A 53 27.22 -0.34 -7.27
N SER A 54 26.77 0.87 -7.60
CA SER A 54 26.77 1.37 -8.98
C SER A 54 28.17 1.50 -9.59
N SER A 55 29.20 1.60 -8.76
CA SER A 55 30.60 1.69 -9.21
C SER A 55 31.17 0.33 -9.65
N TYR A 56 30.60 -0.77 -9.16
CA TYR A 56 31.11 -2.13 -9.41
C TYR A 56 30.14 -3.00 -10.21
N PHE A 57 28.84 -2.71 -10.16
CA PHE A 57 27.80 -3.54 -10.77
C PHE A 57 26.85 -2.70 -11.62
N VAL A 58 26.49 -3.24 -12.77
CA VAL A 58 25.43 -2.69 -13.63
C VAL A 58 24.09 -3.19 -13.11
N ILE A 59 23.50 -2.45 -12.17
CA ILE A 59 22.19 -2.74 -11.58
C ILE A 59 21.19 -1.75 -12.16
N SER A 60 19.99 -2.21 -12.53
CA SER A 60 18.96 -1.30 -13.03
C SER A 60 18.51 -0.31 -11.96
N GLU A 61 18.16 0.90 -12.38
CA GLU A 61 17.75 1.98 -11.46
C GLU A 61 16.56 1.58 -10.57
N ARG A 62 15.68 0.70 -11.07
CA ARG A 62 14.56 0.12 -10.33
C ARG A 62 15.01 -0.64 -9.07
N TRP A 63 16.10 -1.38 -9.17
CA TRP A 63 16.57 -2.28 -8.10
C TRP A 63 17.70 -1.70 -7.26
N LEU A 64 18.42 -0.71 -7.76
CA LEU A 64 19.59 -0.16 -7.08
C LEU A 64 19.25 0.31 -5.65
N LEU A 65 18.25 1.18 -5.49
CA LEU A 65 17.91 1.72 -4.17
C LEU A 65 17.30 0.66 -3.23
N PRO A 66 16.31 -0.16 -3.64
CA PRO A 66 15.79 -1.23 -2.79
C PRO A 66 16.86 -2.23 -2.33
N LEU A 67 17.75 -2.65 -3.25
CA LEU A 67 18.82 -3.58 -2.93
C LEU A 67 19.84 -2.96 -1.97
N SER A 68 20.20 -1.69 -2.20
CA SER A 68 21.09 -0.95 -1.32
C SER A 68 20.54 -0.83 0.09
N PHE A 69 19.24 -0.53 0.22
CA PHE A 69 18.56 -0.46 1.52
C PHE A 69 18.51 -1.83 2.20
N PHE A 70 18.27 -2.90 1.45
CA PHE A 70 18.28 -4.26 2.00
C PHE A 70 19.67 -4.66 2.52
N ILE A 71 20.72 -4.38 1.77
CA ILE A 71 22.11 -4.59 2.19
C ILE A 71 22.42 -3.72 3.42
N ALA A 72 22.00 -2.46 3.43
CA ALA A 72 22.16 -1.55 4.56
C ALA A 72 21.53 -2.13 5.84
N ILE A 73 20.31 -2.67 5.75
CA ILE A 73 19.64 -3.33 6.88
C ILE A 73 20.44 -4.53 7.37
N ILE A 74 20.96 -5.38 6.48
CA ILE A 74 21.74 -6.56 6.88
C ILE A 74 23.01 -6.13 7.62
N LEU A 75 23.76 -5.15 7.09
CA LEU A 75 24.97 -4.64 7.73
C LEU A 75 24.66 -3.98 9.08
N ALA A 76 23.59 -3.17 9.14
CA ALA A 76 23.14 -2.53 10.38
C ALA A 76 22.74 -3.57 11.44
N ARG A 77 22.02 -4.63 11.03
CA ARG A 77 21.64 -5.76 11.91
C ARG A 77 22.86 -6.47 12.48
N LEU A 78 23.88 -6.72 11.66
CA LEU A 78 25.13 -7.35 12.11
C LEU A 78 25.82 -6.46 13.14
N PHE A 79 25.99 -5.17 12.83
CA PHE A 79 26.66 -4.22 13.71
C PHE A 79 25.94 -4.04 15.06
N ILE A 80 24.62 -3.78 15.02
CA ILE A 80 23.81 -3.60 16.22
C ILE A 80 23.69 -4.93 17.00
N GLY A 81 23.61 -6.06 16.30
CA GLY A 81 23.59 -7.38 16.93
C GLY A 81 24.85 -7.66 17.76
N ILE A 82 26.02 -7.25 17.26
CA ILE A 82 27.28 -7.31 18.02
C ILE A 82 27.20 -6.44 19.28
N ALA A 83 26.75 -5.20 19.15
CA ALA A 83 26.60 -4.28 20.29
C ALA A 83 25.63 -4.82 21.34
N VAL A 84 24.47 -5.35 20.91
CA VAL A 84 23.47 -6.00 21.77
C VAL A 84 24.06 -7.22 22.45
N TYR A 85 24.79 -8.08 21.74
CA TYR A 85 25.44 -9.25 22.32
C TYR A 85 26.42 -8.87 23.45
N PHE A 86 27.23 -7.82 23.26
CA PHE A 86 28.12 -7.31 24.30
C PHE A 86 27.35 -6.68 25.46
N GLY A 87 26.29 -5.92 25.21
CA GLY A 87 25.44 -5.33 26.24
C GLY A 87 24.73 -6.38 27.10
N LEU A 88 24.28 -7.48 26.49
CA LEU A 88 23.61 -8.58 27.18
C LEU A 88 24.52 -9.31 28.17
N LYS A 89 25.86 -9.26 28.03
CA LYS A 89 26.79 -9.84 29.00
C LYS A 89 26.72 -9.18 30.38
N TYR A 90 26.25 -7.93 30.45
CA TYR A 90 26.12 -7.18 31.69
C TYR A 90 24.75 -7.36 32.37
N LEU A 91 23.81 -8.05 31.72
CA LEU A 91 22.47 -8.28 32.27
C LEU A 91 22.46 -9.53 33.19
N PRO A 92 21.93 -9.41 34.42
CA PRO A 92 21.83 -10.54 35.34
C PRO A 92 20.92 -11.65 34.78
N LYS A 93 21.42 -12.89 34.73
CA LYS A 93 20.70 -14.05 34.15
C LYS A 93 19.40 -14.45 34.88
N HIS A 94 19.11 -13.88 36.05
CA HIS A 94 18.01 -14.29 36.94
C HIS A 94 16.61 -13.82 36.50
N TYR A 95 16.51 -12.84 35.59
CA TYR A 95 15.21 -12.36 35.09
C TYR A 95 14.61 -13.22 33.96
N HIS A 96 15.35 -14.20 33.42
CA HIS A 96 14.91 -14.99 32.27
C HIS A 96 13.90 -16.10 32.58
N HIS A 97 13.73 -16.47 33.85
CA HIS A 97 12.92 -17.64 34.23
C HIS A 97 11.55 -17.33 34.86
N GLN A 98 11.24 -16.06 35.12
CA GLN A 98 9.92 -15.70 35.62
C GLN A 98 8.84 -15.92 34.55
N GLN A 99 7.73 -16.59 34.91
CA GLN A 99 6.61 -16.83 34.00
C GLN A 99 6.06 -15.53 33.40
N LEU A 100 6.03 -14.45 34.20
CA LEU A 100 5.61 -13.12 33.75
C LEU A 100 6.47 -12.63 32.56
N ASN A 101 7.79 -12.82 32.59
CA ASN A 101 8.68 -12.45 31.49
C ASN A 101 8.33 -13.22 30.21
N LYS A 102 7.96 -14.51 30.29
CA LYS A 102 7.55 -15.31 29.13
C LYS A 102 6.21 -14.84 28.55
N TYR A 103 5.20 -14.64 29.40
CA TYR A 103 3.88 -14.16 28.96
C TYR A 103 3.96 -12.76 28.37
N LEU A 104 4.69 -11.84 29.00
CA LEU A 104 4.91 -10.50 28.45
C LEU A 104 5.70 -10.55 27.14
N GLY A 105 6.55 -11.56 26.94
CA GLY A 105 7.29 -11.80 25.69
C GLY A 105 6.41 -12.05 24.47
N LEU A 106 5.14 -12.46 24.67
CA LEU A 106 4.17 -12.59 23.57
C LEU A 106 3.97 -11.27 22.83
N ILE A 107 4.01 -10.12 23.53
CA ILE A 107 3.79 -8.79 22.95
C ILE A 107 4.89 -8.43 21.94
N PRO A 108 6.18 -8.35 22.32
CA PRO A 108 7.22 -8.04 21.35
C PRO A 108 7.35 -9.10 20.25
N GLY A 109 7.04 -10.36 20.56
CA GLY A 109 6.97 -11.45 19.57
C GLY A 109 5.89 -11.21 18.51
N ALA A 110 4.68 -10.83 18.94
CA ALA A 110 3.56 -10.49 18.06
C ALA A 110 3.90 -9.32 17.15
N ILE A 111 4.42 -8.22 17.71
CA ILE A 111 4.81 -7.02 16.94
C ILE A 111 5.82 -7.40 15.85
N ARG A 112 6.83 -8.19 16.21
CA ARG A 112 7.87 -8.64 15.27
C ARG A 112 7.30 -9.57 14.20
N GLY A 113 6.40 -10.48 14.57
CA GLY A 113 5.72 -11.38 13.64
C GLY A 113 4.86 -10.62 12.63
N ILE A 114 4.06 -9.66 13.09
CA ILE A 114 3.27 -8.76 12.26
C ILE A 114 4.16 -7.96 11.31
N PHE A 115 5.26 -7.40 11.81
CA PHE A 115 6.22 -6.66 10.99
C PHE A 115 6.78 -7.53 9.84
N TYR A 116 7.22 -8.76 10.13
CA TYR A 116 7.75 -9.65 9.08
C TYR A 116 6.68 -10.15 8.11
N ALA A 117 5.48 -10.45 8.60
CA ALA A 117 4.35 -10.79 7.74
C ALA A 117 4.01 -9.63 6.79
N SER A 118 4.03 -8.39 7.30
CA SER A 118 3.80 -7.18 6.51
C SER A 118 4.88 -6.97 5.45
N LEU A 119 6.16 -7.16 5.81
CA LEU A 119 7.26 -7.07 4.86
C LEU A 119 7.15 -8.14 3.76
N LEU A 120 6.78 -9.37 4.14
CA LEU A 120 6.61 -10.46 3.19
C LEU A 120 5.41 -10.25 2.27
N SER A 121 4.29 -9.74 2.80
CA SER A 121 3.12 -9.43 1.97
C SER A 121 3.44 -8.34 0.95
N LEU A 122 4.21 -7.30 1.33
CA LEU A 122 4.71 -6.30 0.39
C LEU A 122 5.58 -6.96 -0.69
N ILE A 123 6.52 -7.83 -0.31
CA ILE A 123 7.35 -8.57 -1.26
C ILE A 123 6.49 -9.38 -2.23
N PHE A 124 5.45 -10.09 -1.76
CA PHE A 124 4.58 -10.87 -2.63
C PHE A 124 3.71 -10.01 -3.56
N LEU A 125 3.36 -8.79 -3.15
CA LEU A 125 2.63 -7.83 -3.97
C LEU A 125 3.53 -7.20 -5.05
N PHE A 126 4.78 -6.86 -4.69
CA PHE A 126 5.65 -6.05 -5.55
C PHE A 126 6.67 -6.86 -6.36
N MET A 127 7.09 -8.02 -5.87
CA MET A 127 8.01 -8.86 -6.61
C MET A 127 7.23 -9.79 -7.54
N GLU A 128 7.53 -9.69 -8.83
CA GLU A 128 7.03 -10.56 -9.91
C GLU A 128 7.64 -11.97 -9.83
N LEU A 129 7.74 -12.57 -8.63
CA LEU A 129 8.36 -13.88 -8.46
C LEU A 129 7.52 -14.94 -9.18
N TRP A 130 6.19 -14.91 -9.00
CA TRP A 130 5.24 -15.89 -9.55
C TRP A 130 3.86 -15.24 -9.79
N PRO A 131 3.27 -15.29 -11.01
CA PRO A 131 1.99 -14.64 -11.31
C PRO A 131 0.82 -15.09 -10.42
N GLY A 132 0.81 -16.35 -9.99
CA GLY A 132 -0.20 -16.88 -9.08
C GLY A 132 -0.11 -16.33 -7.65
N LEU A 133 1.09 -15.96 -7.20
CA LEU A 133 1.33 -15.49 -5.83
C LEU A 133 0.82 -14.07 -5.62
N THR A 134 1.05 -13.17 -6.57
CA THR A 134 0.54 -11.79 -6.49
C THR A 134 -0.99 -11.76 -6.48
N LYS A 135 -1.64 -12.54 -7.34
CA LYS A 135 -3.10 -12.66 -7.39
C LYS A 135 -3.67 -13.10 -6.05
N GLU A 136 -3.08 -14.12 -5.46
CA GLU A 136 -3.54 -14.69 -4.19
C GLU A 136 -3.22 -13.75 -3.03
N THR A 137 -2.10 -13.04 -3.07
CA THR A 137 -1.78 -12.03 -2.06
C THR A 137 -2.78 -10.89 -2.07
N ARG A 138 -3.27 -10.45 -3.23
CA ARG A 138 -4.34 -9.45 -3.31
C ARG A 138 -5.69 -9.93 -2.80
N ALA A 139 -5.97 -11.22 -2.97
CA ALA A 139 -7.18 -11.85 -2.45
C ALA A 139 -7.09 -12.18 -0.94
N SER A 140 -5.90 -12.11 -0.35
CA SER A 140 -5.66 -12.44 1.06
C SER A 140 -6.23 -11.38 1.99
N TYR A 141 -6.99 -11.83 2.98
CA TYR A 141 -7.58 -10.97 4.00
C TYR A 141 -6.51 -10.36 4.91
N ILE A 142 -5.53 -11.16 5.34
CA ILE A 142 -4.44 -10.74 6.21
C ILE A 142 -3.52 -9.75 5.46
N ALA A 143 -3.15 -10.06 4.21
CA ALA A 143 -2.31 -9.17 3.41
C ALA A 143 -2.97 -7.79 3.21
N ASN A 144 -4.27 -7.75 2.92
CA ASN A 144 -5.02 -6.49 2.82
C ASN A 144 -5.05 -5.75 4.15
N THR A 145 -5.35 -6.44 5.27
CA THR A 145 -5.38 -5.83 6.60
C THR A 145 -4.02 -5.22 6.98
N LEU A 146 -2.92 -5.93 6.73
CA LEU A 146 -1.57 -5.45 7.01
C LEU A 146 -1.20 -4.26 6.11
N SER A 147 -1.55 -4.32 4.83
CA SER A 147 -1.28 -3.23 3.88
C SER A 147 -2.02 -1.94 4.25
N GLN A 148 -3.30 -2.07 4.62
CA GLN A 148 -4.11 -0.96 5.14
C GLN A 148 -3.47 -0.32 6.38
N GLN A 149 -2.96 -1.11 7.32
CA GLN A 149 -2.31 -0.58 8.52
C GLN A 149 -1.06 0.23 8.17
N ILE A 150 -0.24 -0.24 7.22
CA ILE A 150 0.95 0.47 6.74
C ILE A 150 0.57 1.81 6.12
N GLU A 151 -0.50 1.87 5.33
CA GLU A 151 -0.99 3.11 4.71
C GLU A 151 -1.57 4.10 5.74
N THR A 152 -2.28 3.62 6.77
CA THR A 152 -2.68 4.49 7.90
C THR A 152 -1.50 5.00 8.72
N LEU A 153 -0.43 4.21 8.83
CA LEU A 153 0.82 4.65 9.45
C LEU A 153 1.49 5.71 8.57
N ASP A 154 1.51 5.52 7.25
CA ASP A 154 2.03 6.50 6.31
C ASP A 154 1.33 7.84 6.48
N THR A 155 0.00 7.92 6.44
CA THR A 155 -0.70 9.21 6.61
C THR A 155 -0.44 9.91 7.94
N LYS A 156 -0.41 9.17 9.06
CA LYS A 156 -0.11 9.73 10.39
C LYS A 156 1.33 10.21 10.50
N ILE A 157 2.27 9.43 9.99
CA ILE A 157 3.72 9.69 10.09
C ILE A 157 4.15 10.74 9.05
N ALA A 158 3.64 10.66 7.82
CA ALA A 158 3.91 11.56 6.71
C ALA A 158 3.65 13.01 7.12
N SER A 159 2.55 13.31 7.84
CA SER A 159 2.31 14.68 8.34
C SER A 159 3.50 15.33 9.06
N ASN A 160 4.38 14.52 9.67
CA ASN A 160 5.53 14.95 10.46
C ASN A 160 6.90 14.60 9.87
N ILE A 161 6.96 14.03 8.65
CA ILE A 161 8.22 13.63 7.99
C ILE A 161 8.45 14.44 6.70
N SER A 162 9.72 14.72 6.39
CA SER A 162 10.16 15.46 5.19
C SER A 162 9.64 14.88 3.86
N GLU A 163 9.32 15.77 2.91
CA GLU A 163 8.84 15.49 1.55
C GLU A 163 9.56 14.33 0.81
N GLN A 164 10.89 14.23 0.96
CA GLN A 164 11.71 13.21 0.27
C GLN A 164 11.44 11.79 0.77
N VAL A 165 11.09 11.63 2.04
CA VAL A 165 10.73 10.33 2.63
C VAL A 165 9.27 10.01 2.31
N LYS A 166 8.36 11.00 2.31
CA LYS A 166 6.98 10.84 1.81
C LYS A 166 6.95 10.29 0.38
N LYS A 167 7.72 10.89 -0.54
CA LYS A 167 7.83 10.42 -1.95
C LYS A 167 8.39 9.00 -2.09
N SER A 168 9.10 8.50 -1.08
CA SER A 168 9.63 7.14 -1.06
C SER A 168 8.63 6.13 -0.48
N ILE A 169 7.73 6.55 0.42
CA ILE A 169 6.75 5.70 1.12
C ILE A 169 5.38 5.71 0.43
N SER A 170 4.93 6.85 -0.11
CA SER A 170 3.66 7.06 -0.82
C SER A 170 3.50 6.24 -2.12
N ARG A 171 4.47 5.38 -2.47
CA ARG A 171 4.44 4.55 -3.68
C ARG A 171 3.39 3.43 -3.68
N LEU A 172 2.55 3.34 -2.64
CA LEU A 172 1.45 2.37 -2.57
C LEU A 172 0.24 2.80 -3.40
N THR A 173 0.12 4.11 -3.66
CA THR A 173 -0.89 4.71 -4.54
C THR A 173 -0.25 5.86 -5.32
N LEU A 174 -0.52 5.95 -6.62
CA LEU A 174 -0.22 7.18 -7.36
C LEU A 174 -1.43 8.10 -7.25
N GLU A 175 -1.18 9.38 -6.96
CA GLU A 175 -2.16 10.45 -7.00
C GLU A 175 -1.56 11.62 -7.80
N PRO A 176 -2.11 11.98 -8.97
CA PRO A 176 -1.76 13.22 -9.64
C PRO A 176 -2.47 14.38 -8.92
N GLU A 177 -1.82 15.53 -8.84
CA GLU A 177 -2.58 16.78 -8.72
C GLU A 177 -3.42 16.99 -9.99
N SER A 178 -4.46 17.84 -9.93
CA SER A 178 -5.54 17.90 -10.96
C SER A 178 -5.07 18.02 -12.42
N ASP A 179 -3.87 18.58 -12.63
CA ASP A 179 -3.33 18.90 -13.96
C ASP A 179 -2.03 18.12 -14.26
N GLU A 180 -1.57 17.25 -13.35
CA GLU A 180 -0.33 16.50 -13.50
C GLU A 180 -0.58 15.19 -14.27
N THR A 181 0.25 14.93 -15.28
CA THR A 181 0.22 13.65 -16.00
C THR A 181 1.42 12.81 -15.61
N VAL A 182 1.16 11.68 -14.97
CA VAL A 182 2.21 10.72 -14.59
C VAL A 182 2.36 9.69 -15.69
N LEU A 183 3.51 9.66 -16.37
CA LEU A 183 3.82 8.60 -17.33
C LEU A 183 4.19 7.31 -16.60
N LEU A 184 3.50 6.23 -16.92
CA LEU A 184 3.76 4.91 -16.36
C LEU A 184 4.88 4.24 -17.17
N HIS A 185 5.79 3.58 -16.47
CA HIS A 185 6.88 2.81 -17.08
C HIS A 185 6.42 1.45 -17.64
N PHE A 186 5.11 1.22 -17.71
CA PHE A 186 4.50 -0.01 -18.18
C PHE A 186 3.18 0.30 -18.88
N LYS A 187 2.74 -0.66 -19.69
CA LYS A 187 1.43 -0.67 -20.34
C LYS A 187 0.79 -2.03 -20.09
N VAL A 188 -0.53 -2.07 -20.03
CA VAL A 188 -1.28 -3.31 -19.95
C VAL A 188 -2.09 -3.47 -21.23
N GLU A 189 -1.77 -4.50 -22.01
CA GLU A 189 -2.44 -4.74 -23.30
C GLU A 189 -3.91 -5.17 -23.10
N ASN A 190 -4.12 -6.10 -22.17
CA ASN A 190 -5.41 -6.76 -21.93
C ASN A 190 -5.87 -6.63 -20.48
N PRO A 191 -6.05 -5.41 -19.94
CA PRO A 191 -6.62 -5.27 -18.61
C PRO A 191 -8.11 -5.68 -18.64
N VAL A 192 -8.59 -6.28 -17.55
CA VAL A 192 -9.91 -6.92 -17.50
C VAL A 192 -10.86 -6.09 -16.64
N PRO A 193 -12.07 -5.72 -17.12
CA PRO A 193 -13.03 -5.01 -16.28
C PRO A 193 -13.50 -5.89 -15.12
N ASN A 194 -13.59 -5.33 -13.91
CA ASN A 194 -13.92 -6.11 -12.71
C ASN A 194 -15.13 -5.55 -11.94
N GLU A 195 -16.33 -5.99 -12.30
CA GLU A 195 -17.59 -5.52 -11.67
C GLU A 195 -17.70 -5.87 -10.18
N LYS A 196 -17.08 -6.98 -9.74
CA LYS A 196 -17.07 -7.33 -8.31
C LYS A 196 -16.30 -6.29 -7.50
N MET A 197 -15.14 -5.86 -8.01
CA MET A 197 -14.34 -4.81 -7.39
C MET A 197 -15.05 -3.45 -7.42
N GLU A 198 -15.75 -3.12 -8.51
CA GLU A 198 -16.52 -1.86 -8.63
C GLU A 198 -17.64 -1.79 -7.59
N ASN A 199 -18.41 -2.87 -7.44
CA ASN A 199 -19.48 -2.94 -6.46
C ASN A 199 -18.93 -2.91 -5.03
N HIS A 200 -17.79 -3.56 -4.77
CA HIS A 200 -17.11 -3.50 -3.47
C HIS A 200 -16.63 -2.09 -3.13
N LEU A 201 -16.01 -1.38 -4.08
CA LEU A 201 -15.59 0.00 -3.87
C LEU A 201 -16.78 0.94 -3.60
N LEU A 202 -17.92 0.72 -4.28
CA LEU A 202 -19.15 1.47 -4.01
C LEU A 202 -19.65 1.28 -2.58
N VAL A 203 -19.57 0.06 -2.04
CA VAL A 203 -19.92 -0.23 -0.64
C VAL A 203 -19.05 0.58 0.31
N LEU A 204 -17.72 0.54 0.13
CA LEU A 204 -16.77 1.29 0.97
C LEU A 204 -17.02 2.80 0.90
N VAL A 205 -17.24 3.35 -0.31
CA VAL A 205 -17.60 4.76 -0.51
C VAL A 205 -18.88 5.15 0.25
N ASN A 206 -19.92 4.31 0.18
CA ASN A 206 -21.19 4.57 0.84
C ASN A 206 -21.11 4.40 2.37
N GLU A 207 -20.20 3.56 2.87
CA GLU A 207 -19.91 3.49 4.31
C GLU A 207 -19.32 4.80 4.83
N GLU A 208 -18.39 5.42 4.10
CA GLU A 208 -17.82 6.73 4.45
C GLU A 208 -18.87 7.85 4.40
N ARG A 209 -19.72 7.86 3.37
CA ARG A 209 -20.83 8.81 3.29
C ARG A 209 -21.81 8.65 4.44
N ARG A 210 -22.14 7.42 4.83
CA ARG A 210 -22.98 7.14 6.00
C ARG A 210 -22.34 7.65 7.30
N LYS A 211 -21.03 7.47 7.50
CA LYS A 211 -20.30 8.04 8.66
C LYS A 211 -20.39 9.57 8.69
N ALA A 212 -20.47 10.22 7.54
CA ALA A 212 -20.64 11.65 7.39
C ALA A 212 -22.12 12.13 7.37
N ASN A 213 -23.09 11.26 7.66
CA ASN A 213 -24.53 11.55 7.58
C ASN A 213 -25.01 12.03 6.20
N LEU A 214 -24.38 11.54 5.13
CA LEU A 214 -24.76 11.83 3.75
C LEU A 214 -25.58 10.68 3.14
N PRO A 215 -26.52 10.97 2.22
CA PRO A 215 -27.19 9.94 1.44
C PRO A 215 -26.19 9.08 0.64
N PRO A 216 -26.45 7.77 0.48
CA PRO A 216 -25.61 6.91 -0.34
C PRO A 216 -25.69 7.32 -1.82
N LEU A 217 -24.58 7.18 -2.53
CA LEU A 217 -24.52 7.34 -3.98
C LEU A 217 -25.17 6.13 -4.67
N ALA A 218 -26.02 6.41 -5.64
CA ALA A 218 -26.60 5.39 -6.51
C ALA A 218 -25.62 5.00 -7.63
N ARG A 219 -25.59 3.71 -7.98
CA ARG A 219 -24.79 3.22 -9.10
C ARG A 219 -25.29 3.83 -10.41
N ASP A 220 -24.37 4.38 -11.19
CA ASP A 220 -24.64 4.90 -12.52
C ASP A 220 -23.93 4.04 -13.58
N THR A 221 -24.71 3.26 -14.33
CA THR A 221 -24.18 2.35 -15.35
C THR A 221 -23.62 3.09 -16.56
N ALA A 222 -24.12 4.28 -16.89
CA ALA A 222 -23.63 5.06 -18.01
C ALA A 222 -22.27 5.70 -17.65
N LEU A 223 -22.18 6.34 -16.48
CA LEU A 223 -20.90 6.86 -15.98
C LEU A 223 -19.87 5.76 -15.75
N ARG A 224 -20.29 4.56 -15.36
CA ARG A 224 -19.39 3.41 -15.23
C ARG A 224 -18.73 3.06 -16.56
N THR A 225 -19.46 3.11 -17.67
CA THR A 225 -18.88 2.86 -19.00
C THR A 225 -17.77 3.87 -19.29
N VAL A 226 -18.06 5.16 -19.08
CA VAL A 226 -17.06 6.25 -19.24
C VAL A 226 -15.83 6.01 -18.35
N ALA A 227 -16.05 5.65 -17.08
CA ALA A 227 -14.98 5.40 -16.13
C ALA A 227 -14.12 4.18 -16.52
N ARG A 228 -14.74 3.11 -17.04
CA ARG A 228 -14.01 1.93 -17.52
C ARG A 228 -13.17 2.26 -18.75
N GLU A 229 -13.71 3.04 -19.68
CA GLU A 229 -13.00 3.47 -20.88
C GLU A 229 -11.76 4.30 -20.51
N HIS A 230 -11.88 5.22 -19.56
CA HIS A 230 -10.74 6.01 -19.08
C HIS A 230 -9.69 5.15 -18.36
N SER A 231 -10.11 4.27 -17.44
CA SER A 231 -9.19 3.33 -16.77
C SER A 231 -8.49 2.39 -17.77
N LEU A 232 -9.18 1.98 -18.84
CA LEU A 232 -8.62 1.17 -19.92
C LEU A 232 -7.60 1.97 -20.74
N ASP A 233 -7.92 3.22 -21.05
CA ASP A 233 -7.08 4.13 -21.81
C ASP A 233 -5.75 4.40 -21.09
N MET A 234 -5.82 4.74 -19.81
CA MET A 234 -4.66 4.95 -18.93
C MET A 234 -3.72 3.75 -18.91
N PHE A 235 -4.26 2.52 -18.76
CA PHE A 235 -3.45 1.32 -18.79
C PHE A 235 -2.85 0.98 -20.16
N ARG A 236 -3.63 1.13 -21.25
CA ARG A 236 -3.14 0.79 -22.60
C ARG A 236 -2.09 1.79 -23.09
N LYS A 237 -2.26 3.06 -22.77
CA LYS A 237 -1.36 4.13 -23.21
C LYS A 237 -0.21 4.38 -22.22
N GLY A 238 -0.29 3.86 -21.00
CA GLY A 238 0.78 3.92 -20.00
C GLY A 238 0.91 5.30 -19.37
N TYR A 239 -0.22 5.86 -18.92
CA TYR A 239 -0.25 7.14 -18.22
C TYR A 239 -1.29 7.11 -17.10
N PHE A 240 -1.21 8.08 -16.19
CA PHE A 240 -2.15 8.27 -15.11
C PHE A 240 -2.44 9.77 -14.96
N SER A 241 -3.65 10.20 -15.33
CA SER A 241 -4.06 11.60 -15.39
C SER A 241 -5.58 11.75 -15.53
N HIS A 242 -6.12 12.86 -15.02
CA HIS A 242 -7.50 13.29 -15.29
C HIS A 242 -7.71 13.66 -16.76
N ILE A 243 -6.69 14.25 -17.39
CA ILE A 243 -6.71 14.66 -18.79
C ILE A 243 -6.09 13.53 -19.62
N SER A 244 -6.85 13.05 -20.60
CA SER A 244 -6.34 12.02 -21.50
C SER A 244 -5.25 12.60 -22.43
N LEU A 245 -4.40 11.75 -23.01
CA LEU A 245 -3.30 12.20 -23.88
C LEU A 245 -3.75 12.95 -25.14
N ASP A 246 -5.01 12.83 -25.52
CA ASP A 246 -5.65 13.60 -26.60
C ASP A 246 -6.29 14.90 -26.11
N ASN A 247 -5.97 15.33 -24.89
CA ASN A 247 -6.50 16.50 -24.19
C ASN A 247 -8.01 16.42 -23.87
N THR A 248 -8.62 15.23 -23.91
CA THR A 248 -10.01 15.08 -23.46
C THR A 248 -10.11 15.16 -21.94
N THR A 249 -11.01 16.02 -21.44
CA THR A 249 -11.27 16.18 -20.00
C THR A 249 -12.27 15.14 -19.51
N PRO A 250 -12.40 14.90 -18.18
CA PRO A 250 -13.45 14.03 -17.63
C PRO A 250 -14.85 14.45 -18.10
N PHE A 251 -15.08 15.76 -18.20
CA PHE A 251 -16.35 16.35 -18.61
C PHE A 251 -16.65 16.12 -20.09
N ASP A 252 -15.64 16.17 -20.96
CA ASP A 252 -15.77 15.83 -22.37
C ASP A 252 -16.10 14.35 -22.55
N ARG A 253 -15.43 13.47 -21.79
CA ARG A 253 -15.72 12.03 -21.79
C ARG A 253 -17.17 11.74 -21.36
N ILE A 254 -17.66 12.39 -20.31
CA ILE A 254 -19.06 12.26 -19.87
C ILE A 254 -20.04 12.78 -20.93
N LYS A 255 -19.74 13.94 -21.54
CA LYS A 255 -20.57 14.57 -22.57
C LYS A 255 -20.64 13.74 -23.86
N ALA A 256 -19.54 13.10 -24.27
CA ALA A 256 -19.49 12.22 -25.44
C ALA A 256 -20.46 11.03 -25.33
N HIS A 257 -20.79 10.61 -24.11
CA HIS A 257 -21.78 9.57 -23.82
C HIS A 257 -23.20 10.10 -23.62
N ASN A 258 -23.47 11.37 -23.95
CA ASN A 258 -24.77 12.03 -23.80
C ASN A 258 -25.31 12.00 -22.34
N ILE A 259 -24.43 11.98 -21.35
CA ILE A 259 -24.81 11.98 -19.94
C ILE A 259 -24.96 13.42 -19.46
N THR A 260 -26.14 13.75 -18.94
CA THR A 260 -26.46 15.08 -18.39
C THR A 260 -26.08 15.18 -16.92
N TYR A 261 -25.60 16.35 -16.50
CA TYR A 261 -25.27 16.68 -15.11
C TYR A 261 -25.26 18.21 -14.94
N PHE A 262 -25.53 18.69 -13.73
CA PHE A 262 -25.26 20.08 -13.33
C PHE A 262 -23.89 20.20 -12.66
N THR A 263 -23.50 19.18 -11.92
CA THR A 263 -22.18 19.08 -11.30
C THR A 263 -21.62 17.69 -11.50
N ALA A 264 -20.33 17.59 -11.80
CA ALA A 264 -19.63 16.33 -11.91
C ALA A 264 -18.24 16.44 -11.27
N GLY A 265 -17.67 15.29 -10.93
CA GLY A 265 -16.31 15.20 -10.41
C GLY A 265 -15.69 13.87 -10.80
N GLU A 266 -14.37 13.81 -10.78
CA GLU A 266 -13.60 12.59 -11.04
C GLU A 266 -12.60 12.36 -9.92
N ASN A 267 -12.46 11.11 -9.49
CA ASN A 267 -11.35 10.64 -8.69
C ASN A 267 -10.64 9.51 -9.43
N LEU A 268 -9.31 9.46 -9.32
CA LEU A 268 -8.48 8.41 -9.90
C LEU A 268 -7.67 7.72 -8.81
N ALA A 269 -7.46 6.41 -8.97
CA ALA A 269 -6.49 5.68 -8.17
C ALA A 269 -5.82 4.59 -9.00
N LEU A 270 -4.50 4.45 -8.84
CA LEU A 270 -3.77 3.25 -9.23
C LEU A 270 -3.24 2.59 -7.96
N ALA A 271 -3.74 1.39 -7.66
CA ALA A 271 -3.46 0.70 -6.41
C ALA A 271 -3.39 -0.82 -6.60
N GLN A 272 -2.88 -1.54 -5.61
CA GLN A 272 -2.82 -3.01 -5.67
C GLN A 272 -4.19 -3.67 -5.42
N THR A 273 -5.01 -3.10 -4.54
CA THR A 273 -6.33 -3.64 -4.16
C THR A 273 -7.36 -2.53 -4.01
N VAL A 274 -8.64 -2.91 -3.96
CA VAL A 274 -9.76 -1.97 -3.80
C VAL A 274 -9.68 -1.24 -2.46
N GLU A 275 -9.24 -1.95 -1.43
CA GLU A 275 -9.02 -1.44 -0.09
C GLU A 275 -7.98 -0.32 -0.06
N ILE A 276 -6.84 -0.54 -0.72
CA ILE A 276 -5.75 0.43 -0.82
C ILE A 276 -6.20 1.62 -1.68
N ALA A 277 -6.89 1.36 -2.80
CA ALA A 277 -7.45 2.43 -3.63
C ALA A 277 -8.42 3.32 -2.83
N HIS A 278 -9.34 2.71 -2.10
CA HIS A 278 -10.32 3.44 -1.28
C HIS A 278 -9.64 4.26 -0.20
N MET A 279 -8.66 3.69 0.49
CA MET A 279 -7.93 4.35 1.56
C MET A 279 -7.15 5.57 1.04
N GLY A 280 -6.41 5.42 -0.06
CA GLY A 280 -5.69 6.53 -0.69
C GLY A 280 -6.64 7.68 -1.04
N LEU A 281 -7.73 7.36 -1.74
CA LEU A 281 -8.77 8.34 -2.07
C LEU A 281 -9.36 9.06 -0.84
N MET A 282 -9.56 8.38 0.28
CA MET A 282 -10.10 8.98 1.51
C MET A 282 -9.08 9.78 2.32
N ASN A 283 -7.79 9.51 2.11
CA ASN A 283 -6.67 10.20 2.74
C ASN A 283 -6.25 11.46 1.99
N SER A 284 -6.55 11.52 0.69
CA SER A 284 -6.35 12.69 -0.15
C SER A 284 -7.46 13.73 0.01
N PRO A 285 -7.17 14.97 0.44
CA PRO A 285 -8.19 15.98 0.68
C PRO A 285 -9.10 16.27 -0.53
N GLY A 286 -8.52 16.32 -1.74
CA GLY A 286 -9.27 16.57 -2.97
C GLY A 286 -10.22 15.43 -3.33
N HIS A 287 -9.70 14.20 -3.34
CA HIS A 287 -10.51 13.02 -3.63
C HIS A 287 -11.60 12.76 -2.58
N ARG A 288 -11.26 12.95 -1.30
CA ARG A 288 -12.20 12.87 -0.17
C ARG A 288 -13.32 13.89 -0.31
N ALA A 289 -13.01 15.12 -0.73
CA ALA A 289 -14.01 16.16 -0.95
C ALA A 289 -15.04 15.75 -2.01
N ASN A 290 -14.62 15.06 -3.08
CA ASN A 290 -15.54 14.49 -4.06
C ASN A 290 -16.42 13.38 -3.46
N ILE A 291 -15.83 12.41 -2.76
CA ILE A 291 -16.57 11.29 -2.14
C ILE A 291 -17.64 11.79 -1.16
N LEU A 292 -17.31 12.82 -0.37
CA LEU A 292 -18.18 13.40 0.65
C LEU A 292 -18.94 14.64 0.18
N ASN A 293 -18.98 14.91 -1.13
CA ASN A 293 -19.73 16.05 -1.64
C ASN A 293 -21.24 15.76 -1.55
N PRO A 294 -22.04 16.57 -0.82
CA PRO A 294 -23.48 16.38 -0.71
C PRO A 294 -24.24 16.65 -2.02
N LYS A 295 -23.62 17.34 -2.99
CA LYS A 295 -24.25 17.63 -4.28
C LYS A 295 -24.32 16.42 -5.20
N PHE A 296 -23.51 15.37 -4.96
CA PHE A 296 -23.54 14.17 -5.77
C PHE A 296 -24.56 13.16 -5.24
N GLY A 297 -25.41 12.65 -6.14
CA GLY A 297 -26.36 11.57 -5.89
C GLY A 297 -26.00 10.26 -6.58
N ARG A 298 -25.09 10.30 -7.58
CA ARG A 298 -24.77 9.14 -8.43
C ARG A 298 -23.27 9.01 -8.66
N VAL A 299 -22.81 7.76 -8.86
CA VAL A 299 -21.42 7.47 -9.18
C VAL A 299 -21.29 6.30 -10.17
N GLY A 300 -20.43 6.48 -11.17
CA GLY A 300 -19.93 5.43 -12.04
C GLY A 300 -18.50 5.07 -11.65
N ILE A 301 -18.29 3.83 -11.20
CA ILE A 301 -16.96 3.33 -10.83
C ILE A 301 -16.48 2.37 -11.90
N GLY A 302 -15.37 2.68 -12.56
CA GLY A 302 -14.75 1.84 -13.58
C GLY A 302 -13.41 1.30 -13.10
N ILE A 303 -13.32 -0.02 -12.95
CA ILE A 303 -12.09 -0.69 -12.54
C ILE A 303 -11.60 -1.63 -13.63
N MET A 304 -10.35 -1.42 -14.03
CA MET A 304 -9.62 -2.32 -14.90
C MET A 304 -8.56 -3.04 -14.06
N ASP A 305 -8.53 -4.37 -14.12
CA ASP A 305 -7.53 -5.22 -13.47
C ASP A 305 -6.36 -5.44 -14.42
N GLY A 306 -5.20 -4.90 -14.04
CA GLY A 306 -3.96 -4.97 -14.81
C GLY A 306 -3.09 -6.17 -14.44
N GLY A 307 -3.59 -7.14 -13.67
CA GLY A 307 -2.76 -8.22 -13.13
C GLY A 307 -1.68 -7.62 -12.24
N ILE A 308 -0.42 -8.05 -12.37
CA ILE A 308 0.72 -7.60 -11.53
C ILE A 308 0.84 -6.07 -11.36
N TYR A 309 0.36 -5.28 -12.32
CA TYR A 309 0.43 -3.82 -12.31
C TYR A 309 -0.58 -3.13 -11.39
N GLY A 310 -1.55 -3.88 -10.85
CA GLY A 310 -2.56 -3.35 -9.93
C GLY A 310 -3.92 -3.18 -10.62
N ILE A 311 -4.78 -2.40 -9.99
CA ILE A 311 -6.06 -1.98 -10.53
C ILE A 311 -6.02 -0.49 -10.87
N MET A 312 -6.53 -0.14 -12.04
CA MET A 312 -6.77 1.24 -12.46
C MET A 312 -8.22 1.59 -12.17
N VAL A 313 -8.43 2.60 -11.34
CA VAL A 313 -9.74 3.00 -10.83
C VAL A 313 -10.06 4.42 -11.28
N THR A 314 -11.26 4.59 -11.85
CA THR A 314 -11.86 5.89 -12.12
C THR A 314 -13.22 5.93 -11.43
N GLN A 315 -13.50 6.99 -10.65
CA GLN A 315 -14.83 7.27 -10.09
C GLN A 315 -15.34 8.57 -10.70
N ASN A 316 -16.43 8.49 -11.48
CA ASN A 316 -17.12 9.65 -12.00
C ASN A 316 -18.39 9.91 -11.19
N PHE A 317 -18.51 11.09 -10.62
CA PHE A 317 -19.65 11.51 -9.80
C PHE A 317 -20.54 12.47 -10.58
N ARG A 318 -21.85 12.43 -10.30
CA ARG A 318 -22.80 13.48 -10.71
C ARG A 318 -23.91 13.66 -9.69
N ASP A 319 -24.63 14.78 -9.80
CA ASP A 319 -25.90 14.99 -9.09
C ASP A 319 -26.97 13.94 -9.44
#